data_AF-A0A9D9Y9L7-F1
#
_entry.id   AF-A0A9D9Y9L7-F1
#
_cell.length_a   1.000
_cell.length_b   1.000
_cell.length_c   1.000
_cell.angle_alpha   90.00
_cell.angle_beta   90.00
_cell.angle_gamma   90.00
#
_symmetry.space_group_name_H-M   'P 1'
#
loop_
_entity.id
_entity.type
_entity.pdbx_description
1 polymer ?
#
loop_
_entity_poly.entity_id
_entity_poly.type
_entity_poly.pdbx_seq_one_letter_code
_entity_poly.pdbx_strand_id
1 'polypeptide(L)'
;MKNFRFFPTLAEYREYIYTNIFTTSDFKSNPFYKGLIEFIIDNRAPIFFEQDRPEEFSHFTQYFNFVLDRGDYYKNDFVRDMYFAHDFTHMLFRNPLSPRANMTFESFAEIMNVNEWVASNETEIFTYYRIPEMREKSLDYTIMYDLLRFAGRHKKPTANEMLDFRQRIILGAPEDNVIGLMNQHPDADKVLGYLRKFRKNNAAWCKLWYENLPTINRSYSEERLTLPVLEYERILEDYISFSVIGLRQERYEMNVLKNVRSMIAMLNLPKNYMPIFFRHCKQALAECEGMVVMPEVAKEFHFTYI
;
A
#
# COMPACT_ATOMS: atom_id res chain seq x y z
N MET A 1 0.63 17.53 -5.30
CA MET A 1 1.29 16.43 -6.02
C MET A 1 2.03 17.06 -7.15
N LYS A 2 3.24 16.61 -7.46
CA LYS A 2 3.98 17.15 -8.60
C LYS A 2 4.80 16.10 -9.34
N ASN A 3 5.35 16.46 -10.48
CA ASN A 3 6.28 15.62 -11.25
C ASN A 3 5.72 14.22 -11.55
N PHE A 4 4.47 14.15 -12.01
CA PHE A 4 3.85 12.86 -12.33
C PHE A 4 4.67 12.06 -13.35
N ARG A 5 4.92 10.78 -13.06
CA ARG A 5 5.62 9.87 -13.96
C ARG A 5 4.63 9.23 -14.93
N PHE A 6 4.85 9.42 -16.23
CA PHE A 6 4.07 8.79 -17.30
C PHE A 6 5.01 8.07 -18.27
N PHE A 7 4.72 6.80 -18.53
CA PHE A 7 5.55 5.93 -19.38
C PHE A 7 4.72 5.47 -20.58
N PRO A 8 5.10 5.84 -21.81
CA PRO A 8 4.43 5.41 -23.04
C PRO A 8 4.32 3.89 -23.20
N THR A 9 5.30 3.13 -22.71
CA THR A 9 5.35 1.67 -22.88
C THR A 9 5.41 0.92 -21.55
N LEU A 10 4.88 -0.31 -21.53
CA LEU A 10 5.03 -1.22 -20.39
C LEU A 10 6.51 -1.50 -20.10
N ALA A 11 7.35 -1.57 -21.13
CA ALA A 11 8.78 -1.84 -20.98
C ALA A 11 9.46 -0.74 -20.15
N GLU A 12 9.24 0.52 -20.50
CA GLU A 12 9.76 1.68 -19.74
C GLU A 12 9.20 1.72 -18.32
N TYR A 13 7.89 1.45 -18.15
CA TYR A 13 7.25 1.39 -16.84
C TYR A 13 7.88 0.32 -15.93
N ARG A 14 8.08 -0.87 -16.50
CA ARG A 14 8.69 -2.01 -15.81
C ARG A 14 10.14 -1.72 -15.45
N GLU A 15 10.90 -1.18 -16.39
CA GLU A 15 12.29 -0.80 -16.17
C GLU A 15 12.37 0.16 -14.98
N TYR A 16 11.59 1.25 -15.00
CA TYR A 16 11.52 2.19 -13.88
C TYR A 16 11.23 1.53 -12.54
N ILE A 17 10.29 0.59 -12.48
CA ILE A 17 10.00 -0.12 -11.22
C ILE A 17 11.20 -0.93 -10.73
N TYR A 18 11.92 -1.60 -11.62
CA TYR A 18 13.07 -2.44 -11.25
C TYR A 18 14.38 -1.67 -11.05
N THR A 19 14.49 -0.46 -11.58
CA THR A 19 15.70 0.37 -11.48
C THR A 19 15.56 1.49 -10.45
N ASN A 20 14.39 2.11 -10.37
CA ASN A 20 14.17 3.32 -9.57
C ASN A 20 13.30 3.06 -8.33
N ILE A 21 12.37 2.12 -8.37
CA ILE A 21 11.46 1.84 -7.23
C ILE A 21 12.03 0.77 -6.32
N PHE A 22 12.28 -0.45 -6.84
CA PHE A 22 12.90 -1.55 -6.10
C PHE A 22 14.38 -1.66 -6.47
N THR A 23 15.22 -1.10 -5.61
CA THR A 23 16.64 -0.91 -5.90
C THR A 23 17.49 -2.10 -5.47
N THR A 24 17.11 -2.78 -4.39
CA THR A 24 17.90 -3.87 -3.80
C THR A 24 17.69 -5.19 -4.53
N SER A 25 18.76 -5.98 -4.64
CA SER A 25 18.67 -7.32 -5.24
C SER A 25 17.81 -8.27 -4.42
N ASP A 26 17.78 -8.12 -3.09
CA ASP A 26 17.07 -9.01 -2.18
C ASP A 26 15.56 -9.00 -2.46
N PHE A 27 14.94 -7.83 -2.65
CA PHE A 27 13.53 -7.73 -3.06
C PHE A 27 13.29 -8.24 -4.48
N LYS A 28 14.17 -7.88 -5.43
CA LYS A 28 14.01 -8.26 -6.84
C LYS A 28 14.16 -9.76 -7.11
N SER A 29 14.92 -10.46 -6.29
CA SER A 29 15.22 -11.89 -6.45
C SER A 29 14.39 -12.81 -5.56
N ASN A 30 13.85 -12.30 -4.44
CA ASN A 30 12.94 -13.06 -3.60
C ASN A 30 11.65 -13.44 -4.37
N PRO A 31 11.23 -14.72 -4.38
CA PRO A 31 10.07 -15.16 -5.15
C PRO A 31 8.78 -14.38 -4.88
N PHE A 32 8.46 -14.15 -3.60
CA PHE A 32 7.25 -13.43 -3.21
C PHE A 32 7.29 -11.97 -3.69
N TYR A 33 8.37 -11.23 -3.41
CA TYR A 33 8.45 -9.80 -3.79
C TYR A 33 8.55 -9.60 -5.29
N LYS A 34 9.28 -10.46 -6.00
CA LYS A 34 9.25 -10.49 -7.45
C LYS A 34 7.82 -10.69 -7.95
N GLY A 35 7.09 -11.66 -7.40
CA GLY A 35 5.69 -11.88 -7.72
C GLY A 35 4.80 -10.68 -7.44
N LEU A 36 4.98 -10.01 -6.29
CA LEU A 36 4.29 -8.77 -5.92
C LEU A 36 4.54 -7.67 -6.97
N ILE A 37 5.81 -7.39 -7.27
CA ILE A 37 6.23 -6.37 -8.22
C ILE A 37 5.59 -6.63 -9.60
N GLU A 38 5.70 -7.87 -10.08
CA GLU A 38 5.14 -8.29 -11.35
C GLU A 38 3.61 -8.19 -11.38
N PHE A 39 2.94 -8.62 -10.31
CA PHE A 39 1.49 -8.53 -10.21
C PHE A 39 1.01 -7.08 -10.29
N ILE A 40 1.71 -6.16 -9.62
CA ILE A 40 1.38 -4.73 -9.65
C ILE A 40 1.62 -4.12 -11.04
N ILE A 41 2.73 -4.47 -11.69
CA ILE A 41 2.99 -4.06 -13.07
C ILE A 41 1.86 -4.51 -14.01
N ASP A 42 1.47 -5.78 -13.94
CA ASP A 42 0.51 -6.37 -14.88
C ASP A 42 -0.95 -5.96 -14.60
N ASN A 43 -1.30 -5.74 -13.33
CA ASN A 43 -2.70 -5.63 -12.90
C ASN A 43 -3.09 -4.29 -12.29
N ARG A 44 -2.13 -3.39 -12.00
CA ARG A 44 -2.39 -2.13 -11.30
C ARG A 44 -1.80 -0.92 -11.98
N ALA A 45 -0.55 -0.98 -12.44
CA ALA A 45 0.17 0.13 -13.07
C ALA A 45 -0.02 1.47 -12.33
N PRO A 46 0.33 1.57 -11.02
CA PRO A 46 0.19 2.79 -10.25
C PRO A 46 0.87 4.01 -10.89
N ILE A 47 0.29 5.18 -10.62
CA ILE A 47 0.82 6.48 -11.02
C ILE A 47 1.74 6.98 -9.90
N PHE A 48 3.00 7.26 -10.24
CA PHE A 48 3.98 7.82 -9.30
C PHE A 48 4.01 9.34 -9.41
N PHE A 49 4.14 10.00 -8.26
CA PHE A 49 4.25 11.45 -8.16
C PHE A 49 5.18 11.84 -7.01
N GLU A 50 5.74 13.03 -7.05
CA GLU A 50 6.54 13.61 -5.97
C GLU A 50 5.68 14.53 -5.09
N GLN A 51 6.13 14.72 -3.86
CA GLN A 51 5.47 15.60 -2.91
C GLN A 51 5.55 17.07 -3.34
N ASP A 52 4.39 17.73 -3.39
CA ASP A 52 4.30 19.18 -3.49
C ASP A 52 4.04 19.82 -2.13
N ARG A 53 3.22 19.19 -1.28
CA ARG A 53 2.82 19.73 0.03
C ARG A 53 3.02 18.75 1.20
N PRO A 54 3.33 19.22 2.43
CA PRO A 54 3.57 18.37 3.59
C PRO A 54 2.48 17.32 3.86
N GLU A 55 1.22 17.72 3.74
CA GLU A 55 0.06 16.87 4.06
C GLU A 55 -0.07 15.62 3.18
N GLU A 56 0.57 15.61 2.01
CA GLU A 56 0.54 14.47 1.08
C GLU A 56 1.33 13.27 1.61
N PHE A 57 2.29 13.51 2.48
CA PHE A 57 3.18 12.48 3.03
C PHE A 57 2.40 11.38 3.76
N SER A 58 1.29 11.75 4.40
CA SER A 58 0.43 10.88 5.20
C SER A 58 -0.98 10.71 4.61
N HIS A 59 -1.16 10.97 3.30
CA HIS A 59 -2.49 11.01 2.68
C HIS A 59 -2.97 9.67 2.11
N PHE A 60 -2.24 8.57 2.33
CA PHE A 60 -2.66 7.19 1.99
C PHE A 60 -3.22 7.00 0.56
N THR A 61 -2.67 7.69 -0.43
CA THR A 61 -3.21 7.63 -1.81
C THR A 61 -2.93 6.30 -2.51
N GLN A 62 -2.07 5.45 -1.95
CA GLN A 62 -1.71 4.14 -2.49
C GLN A 62 -2.90 3.18 -2.58
N TYR A 63 -3.93 3.33 -1.74
CA TYR A 63 -5.21 2.60 -1.87
C TYR A 63 -5.88 2.80 -3.24
N PHE A 64 -5.55 3.91 -3.91
CA PHE A 64 -6.12 4.33 -5.19
C PHE A 64 -5.15 4.13 -6.36
N ASN A 65 -4.02 3.46 -6.13
CA ASN A 65 -2.89 3.30 -7.06
C ASN A 65 -2.14 4.61 -7.37
N PHE A 66 -2.11 5.58 -6.45
CA PHE A 66 -1.24 6.75 -6.57
C PHE A 66 -0.15 6.65 -5.50
N VAL A 67 1.08 6.47 -5.95
CA VAL A 67 2.22 6.21 -5.06
C VAL A 67 3.05 7.47 -4.96
N LEU A 68 3.26 7.92 -3.74
CA LEU A 68 4.17 9.02 -3.45
C LEU A 68 5.61 8.51 -3.56
N ASP A 69 6.33 8.97 -4.56
CA ASP A 69 7.78 8.81 -4.61
C ASP A 69 8.40 9.80 -3.63
N ARG A 70 8.86 9.27 -2.50
CA ARG A 70 9.49 10.05 -1.43
C ARG A 70 10.94 10.43 -1.74
N GLY A 71 11.45 10.12 -2.94
CA GLY A 71 12.80 10.44 -3.37
C GLY A 71 13.85 9.96 -2.36
N ASP A 72 14.75 10.86 -1.97
CA ASP A 72 15.87 10.57 -1.06
C ASP A 72 15.48 10.64 0.45
N TYR A 73 14.19 10.72 0.79
CA TYR A 73 13.75 10.70 2.19
C TYR A 73 14.27 9.47 2.93
N TYR A 74 14.20 8.30 2.28
CA TYR A 74 14.76 7.06 2.80
C TYR A 74 16.21 6.94 2.34
N LYS A 75 17.14 7.25 3.25
CA LYS A 75 18.59 7.10 3.00
C LYS A 75 19.05 5.64 2.87
N ASN A 76 18.22 4.70 3.33
CA ASN A 76 18.50 3.29 3.29
C ASN A 76 17.59 2.63 2.24
N ASP A 77 18.20 2.09 1.18
CA ASP A 77 17.51 1.43 0.06
C ASP A 77 16.62 0.27 0.50
N PHE A 78 17.01 -0.47 1.55
CA PHE A 78 16.19 -1.55 2.10
C PHE A 78 14.92 -1.02 2.76
N VAL A 79 15.01 0.11 3.45
CA VAL A 79 13.83 0.77 4.05
C VAL A 79 12.93 1.37 2.97
N ARG A 80 13.53 1.89 1.89
CA ARG A 80 12.82 2.38 0.72
C ARG A 80 12.06 1.27 -0.02
N ASP A 81 12.70 0.13 -0.27
CA ASP A 81 12.07 -1.03 -0.90
C ASP A 81 10.94 -1.60 -0.01
N MET A 82 11.10 -1.63 1.32
CA MET A 82 10.00 -1.96 2.25
C MET A 82 8.83 -0.99 2.12
N TYR A 83 9.09 0.32 2.05
CA TYR A 83 8.06 1.32 1.86
C TYR A 83 7.24 1.04 0.57
N PHE A 84 7.89 0.73 -0.55
CA PHE A 84 7.17 0.38 -1.76
C PHE A 84 6.47 -0.98 -1.69
N ALA A 85 7.04 -1.96 -0.99
CA ALA A 85 6.37 -3.24 -0.76
C ALA A 85 5.09 -3.08 0.07
N HIS A 86 5.10 -2.20 1.07
CA HIS A 86 3.90 -1.81 1.83
C HIS A 86 2.84 -1.22 0.90
N ASP A 87 3.21 -0.20 0.11
CA ASP A 87 2.28 0.49 -0.78
C ASP A 87 1.71 -0.45 -1.86
N PHE A 88 2.54 -1.35 -2.40
CA PHE A 88 2.11 -2.35 -3.37
C PHE A 88 1.16 -3.39 -2.74
N THR A 89 1.36 -3.74 -1.47
CA THR A 89 0.48 -4.68 -0.75
C THR A 89 -0.94 -4.16 -0.62
N HIS A 90 -1.13 -2.85 -0.38
CA HIS A 90 -2.47 -2.24 -0.35
C HIS A 90 -3.25 -2.41 -1.66
N MET A 91 -2.55 -2.55 -2.78
CA MET A 91 -3.18 -2.69 -4.09
C MET A 91 -3.62 -4.12 -4.38
N LEU A 92 -3.22 -5.13 -3.60
CA LEU A 92 -3.61 -6.52 -3.83
C LEU A 92 -5.10 -6.75 -3.55
N PHE A 93 -5.66 -5.98 -2.64
CA PHE A 93 -6.97 -6.23 -2.05
C PHE A 93 -8.02 -5.23 -2.53
N ARG A 94 -9.27 -5.48 -2.14
CA ARG A 94 -10.39 -4.63 -2.51
C ARG A 94 -10.29 -3.28 -1.80
N ASN A 95 -10.31 -2.19 -2.56
CA ASN A 95 -10.40 -0.81 -2.07
C ASN A 95 -11.70 -0.18 -2.57
N PRO A 96 -12.73 -0.02 -1.73
CA PRO A 96 -14.01 0.52 -2.15
C PRO A 96 -13.89 1.99 -2.59
N LEU A 97 -14.01 2.25 -3.90
CA LEU A 97 -13.91 3.60 -4.47
C LEU A 97 -15.22 4.39 -4.44
N SER A 98 -16.34 3.72 -4.11
CA SER A 98 -17.67 4.32 -3.95
C SER A 98 -18.37 3.69 -2.74
N PRO A 99 -17.82 3.83 -1.52
CA PRO A 99 -18.29 3.07 -0.36
C PRO A 99 -19.73 3.43 0.00
N ARG A 100 -20.08 4.73 0.00
CA ARG A 100 -21.42 5.22 0.36
C ARG A 100 -22.55 4.78 -0.58
N ALA A 101 -22.23 4.22 -1.74
CA ALA A 101 -23.24 3.77 -2.68
C ALA A 101 -23.82 2.40 -2.33
N ASN A 102 -23.03 1.49 -1.71
CA ASN A 102 -23.41 0.07 -1.56
C ASN A 102 -22.84 -0.60 -0.30
N MET A 103 -22.34 0.16 0.67
CA MET A 103 -21.63 -0.38 1.82
C MET A 103 -21.84 0.51 3.05
N THR A 104 -22.00 -0.12 4.21
CA THR A 104 -22.05 0.60 5.49
C THR A 104 -20.66 1.10 5.87
N PHE A 105 -20.60 2.04 6.82
CA PHE A 105 -19.32 2.50 7.35
C PHE A 105 -18.53 1.34 7.99
N GLU A 106 -19.19 0.44 8.71
CA GLU A 106 -18.56 -0.68 9.41
C GLU A 106 -17.88 -1.63 8.43
N SER A 107 -18.55 -2.01 7.35
CA SER A 107 -17.96 -2.87 6.31
C SER A 107 -16.81 -2.17 5.59
N PHE A 108 -16.90 -0.85 5.37
CA PHE A 108 -15.79 -0.08 4.80
C PHE A 108 -14.59 -0.09 5.75
N ALA A 109 -14.81 0.26 7.02
CA ALA A 109 -13.77 0.30 8.02
C ALA A 109 -13.10 -1.05 8.24
N GLU A 110 -13.85 -2.16 8.20
CA GLU A 110 -13.31 -3.52 8.28
C GLU A 110 -12.34 -3.81 7.12
N ILE A 111 -12.75 -3.53 5.87
CA ILE A 111 -11.89 -3.71 4.69
C ILE A 111 -10.61 -2.88 4.82
N MET A 112 -10.73 -1.61 5.19
CA MET A 112 -9.58 -0.72 5.32
C MET A 112 -8.63 -1.15 6.44
N ASN A 113 -9.16 -1.58 7.59
CA ASN A 113 -8.37 -2.12 8.69
C ASN A 113 -7.59 -3.37 8.26
N VAL A 114 -8.26 -4.34 7.61
CA VAL A 114 -7.57 -5.55 7.13
C VAL A 114 -6.48 -5.21 6.13
N ASN A 115 -6.75 -4.31 5.17
CA ASN A 115 -5.74 -3.91 4.18
C ASN A 115 -4.52 -3.26 4.83
N GLU A 116 -4.72 -2.37 5.82
CA GLU A 116 -3.63 -1.79 6.60
C GLU A 116 -2.88 -2.86 7.40
N TRP A 117 -3.60 -3.77 8.07
CA TRP A 117 -2.97 -4.79 8.90
C TRP A 117 -2.08 -5.73 8.08
N VAL A 118 -2.51 -6.12 6.89
CA VAL A 118 -1.71 -6.95 5.99
C VAL A 118 -0.49 -6.17 5.48
N ALA A 119 -0.66 -4.93 5.04
CA ALA A 119 0.44 -4.10 4.54
C ALA A 119 1.51 -3.82 5.61
N SER A 120 1.13 -3.50 6.85
CA SER A 120 2.13 -3.33 7.91
C SER A 120 2.65 -4.66 8.50
N ASN A 121 1.91 -5.78 8.44
CA ASN A 121 2.50 -7.10 8.73
C ASN A 121 3.60 -7.46 7.72
N GLU A 122 3.43 -7.06 6.46
CA GLU A 122 4.41 -7.31 5.41
C GLU A 122 5.76 -6.66 5.74
N THR A 123 5.75 -5.41 6.20
CA THR A 123 6.98 -4.63 6.48
C THR A 123 7.48 -4.66 7.91
N GLU A 124 6.65 -5.02 8.90
CA GLU A 124 7.08 -5.15 10.29
C GLU A 124 7.47 -6.60 10.66
N ILE A 125 7.08 -7.58 9.84
CA ILE A 125 7.19 -9.01 10.18
C ILE A 125 7.65 -9.84 9.00
N PHE A 126 6.85 -9.96 7.93
CA PHE A 126 7.06 -11.01 6.93
C PHE A 126 8.33 -10.79 6.11
N THR A 127 8.71 -9.54 5.82
CA THR A 127 9.98 -9.22 5.15
C THR A 127 11.17 -9.86 5.84
N TYR A 128 11.23 -9.77 7.17
CA TYR A 128 12.34 -10.31 7.96
C TYR A 128 12.36 -11.83 8.07
N TYR A 129 11.24 -12.50 7.80
CA TYR A 129 11.23 -13.96 7.67
C TYR A 129 11.58 -14.41 6.25
N ARG A 130 11.22 -13.64 5.22
CA ARG A 130 11.50 -13.98 3.81
C ARG A 130 12.92 -13.61 3.37
N ILE A 131 13.49 -12.58 3.99
CA ILE A 131 14.86 -12.09 3.77
C ILE A 131 15.51 -11.97 5.16
N PRO A 132 16.09 -13.04 5.72
CA PRO A 132 16.62 -13.05 7.09
C PRO A 132 17.66 -11.96 7.37
N GLU A 133 18.48 -11.64 6.39
CA GLU A 133 19.53 -10.61 6.47
C GLU A 133 18.95 -9.18 6.54
N MET A 134 17.66 -9.01 6.27
CA MET A 134 17.00 -7.71 6.25
C MET A 134 17.11 -6.99 7.59
N ARG A 135 17.10 -7.73 8.71
CA ARG A 135 17.13 -7.14 10.04
C ARG A 135 18.39 -6.32 10.31
N GLU A 136 19.53 -6.76 9.77
CA GLU A 136 20.83 -6.08 9.91
C GLU A 136 20.98 -4.92 8.91
N LYS A 137 20.20 -4.95 7.82
CA LYS A 137 20.30 -4.01 6.70
C LYS A 137 19.28 -2.88 6.77
N SER A 138 18.29 -2.92 7.68
CA SER A 138 17.15 -1.99 7.69
C SER A 138 17.06 -1.09 8.92
N LEU A 139 15.99 -1.21 9.72
CA LEU A 139 15.63 -0.35 10.84
C LEU A 139 16.55 -0.61 12.04
N ASP A 140 16.89 0.42 12.81
CA ASP A 140 17.79 0.32 13.97
C ASP A 140 17.07 0.21 15.32
N TYR A 141 15.74 0.11 15.30
CA TYR A 141 14.90 0.02 16.50
C TYR A 141 14.10 -1.28 16.54
N THR A 142 13.65 -1.68 17.73
CA THR A 142 12.84 -2.89 17.96
C THR A 142 11.48 -2.78 17.26
N ILE A 143 11.13 -3.82 16.50
CA ILE A 143 9.86 -3.96 15.78
C ILE A 143 9.11 -5.25 16.18
N MET A 144 7.91 -5.46 15.63
CA MET A 144 7.10 -6.65 15.94
C MET A 144 7.83 -7.97 15.64
N TYR A 145 8.61 -8.05 14.56
CA TYR A 145 9.47 -9.21 14.29
C TYR A 145 10.38 -9.56 15.47
N ASP A 146 11.04 -8.58 16.08
CA ASP A 146 11.97 -8.80 17.18
C ASP A 146 11.26 -9.36 18.42
N LEU A 147 10.06 -8.83 18.72
CA LEU A 147 9.23 -9.34 19.81
C LEU A 147 8.78 -10.79 19.56
N LEU A 148 8.37 -11.12 18.33
CA LEU A 148 8.02 -12.49 17.94
C LEU A 148 9.20 -13.43 18.11
N ARG A 149 10.39 -13.02 17.67
CA ARG A 149 11.63 -13.79 17.83
C ARG A 149 11.97 -13.99 19.30
N PHE A 150 11.83 -12.96 20.14
CA PHE A 150 12.04 -13.04 21.58
C PHE A 150 11.07 -14.03 22.24
N ALA A 151 9.80 -14.03 21.83
CA ALA A 151 8.77 -14.97 22.29
C ALA A 151 8.90 -16.39 21.69
N GLY A 152 10.04 -16.72 21.06
CA GLY A 152 10.33 -18.06 20.52
C GLY A 152 9.67 -18.39 19.18
N ARG A 153 9.07 -17.40 18.49
CA ARG A 153 8.47 -17.61 17.15
C ARG A 153 9.55 -17.56 16.07
N HIS A 154 10.33 -18.64 15.95
CA HIS A 154 11.42 -18.69 14.97
C HIS A 154 10.97 -18.99 13.54
N LYS A 155 9.78 -19.57 13.36
CA LYS A 155 9.17 -19.83 12.04
C LYS A 155 8.27 -18.69 11.63
N LYS A 156 8.17 -18.44 10.31
CA LYS A 156 7.25 -17.44 9.74
C LYS A 156 5.81 -17.82 10.12
N PRO A 157 5.06 -16.94 10.80
CA PRO A 157 3.64 -17.16 11.04
C PRO A 157 2.83 -17.06 9.74
N THR A 158 1.65 -17.65 9.71
CA THR A 158 0.71 -17.52 8.59
C THR A 158 0.01 -16.15 8.61
N ALA A 159 -0.51 -15.72 7.45
CA ALA A 159 -1.32 -14.51 7.35
C ALA A 159 -2.52 -14.53 8.32
N ASN A 160 -3.21 -15.66 8.45
CA ASN A 160 -4.34 -15.81 9.38
C ASN A 160 -3.92 -15.63 10.83
N GLU A 161 -2.86 -16.32 11.27
CA GLU A 161 -2.34 -16.17 12.63
C GLU A 161 -1.99 -14.72 12.93
N MET A 162 -1.38 -14.00 11.98
CA MET A 162 -0.99 -12.62 12.21
C MET A 162 -2.16 -11.64 12.22
N LEU A 163 -3.22 -11.88 11.44
CA LEU A 163 -4.44 -11.08 11.49
C LEU A 163 -5.15 -11.24 12.84
N ASP A 164 -5.35 -12.48 13.27
CA ASP A 164 -5.95 -12.80 14.58
C ASP A 164 -5.12 -12.18 15.72
N PHE A 165 -3.79 -12.32 15.63
CA PHE A 165 -2.86 -11.78 16.62
C PHE A 165 -2.91 -10.25 16.70
N ARG A 166 -2.87 -9.56 15.55
CA ARG A 166 -2.91 -8.10 15.51
C ARG A 166 -4.25 -7.56 16.01
N GLN A 167 -5.36 -8.21 15.63
CA GLN A 167 -6.69 -7.87 16.14
C GLN A 167 -6.74 -7.99 17.66
N ARG A 168 -6.21 -9.05 18.25
CA ARG A 168 -6.15 -9.24 19.71
C ARG A 168 -5.37 -8.13 20.42
N ILE A 169 -4.19 -7.76 19.91
CA ILE A 169 -3.37 -6.67 20.46
C ILE A 169 -4.13 -5.35 20.42
N ILE A 170 -4.73 -5.03 19.27
CA ILE A 170 -5.47 -3.78 19.03
C ILE A 170 -6.71 -3.67 19.93
N LEU A 171 -7.40 -4.78 20.15
CA LEU A 171 -8.59 -4.84 20.99
C LEU A 171 -8.28 -4.94 22.49
N GLY A 172 -7.01 -5.14 22.88
CA GLY A 172 -6.62 -5.34 24.27
C GLY A 172 -7.17 -6.64 24.85
N ALA A 173 -7.23 -7.69 24.03
CA ALA A 173 -7.64 -9.02 24.49
C ALA A 173 -6.69 -9.54 25.60
N PRO A 174 -7.14 -10.47 26.46
CA PRO A 174 -6.32 -11.02 27.53
C PRO A 174 -4.97 -11.55 27.03
N GLU A 175 -3.92 -11.39 27.82
CA GLU A 175 -2.59 -11.89 27.49
C GLU A 175 -2.63 -13.40 27.31
N ASP A 176 -2.28 -13.86 26.11
CA ASP A 176 -1.92 -15.26 25.90
C ASP A 176 -0.42 -15.46 26.18
N ASN A 177 0.03 -16.71 26.20
CA ASN A 177 1.43 -17.04 26.51
C ASN A 177 2.42 -16.31 25.57
N VAL A 178 2.04 -16.02 24.33
CA VAL A 178 2.94 -15.35 23.38
C VAL A 178 3.03 -13.86 23.70
N ILE A 179 1.89 -13.19 23.90
CA ILE A 179 1.86 -11.77 24.29
C ILE A 179 2.55 -11.57 25.64
N GLY A 180 2.31 -12.47 26.61
CA GLY A 180 2.96 -12.44 27.92
C GLY A 180 4.49 -12.59 27.83
N LEU A 181 4.99 -13.43 26.91
CA LEU A 181 6.44 -13.54 26.66
C LEU A 181 6.99 -12.30 25.95
N MET A 182 6.27 -11.73 24.99
CA MET A 182 6.69 -10.48 24.33
C MET A 182 6.80 -9.32 25.31
N ASN A 183 5.86 -9.21 26.27
CA ASN A 183 5.86 -8.16 27.30
C ASN A 183 7.11 -8.19 28.20
N GLN A 184 7.88 -9.27 28.20
CA GLN A 184 9.16 -9.35 28.92
C GLN A 184 10.32 -8.69 28.16
N HIS A 185 10.12 -8.36 26.87
CA HIS A 185 11.11 -7.61 26.10
C HIS A 185 11.14 -6.14 26.53
N PRO A 186 12.32 -5.51 26.72
CA PRO A 186 12.42 -4.13 27.21
C PRO A 186 11.61 -3.08 26.42
N ASP A 187 11.53 -3.24 25.10
CA ASP A 187 10.80 -2.33 24.21
C ASP A 187 9.33 -2.71 23.93
N ALA A 188 8.79 -3.74 24.60
CA ALA A 188 7.46 -4.26 24.28
C ALA A 188 6.36 -3.19 24.38
N ASP A 189 6.39 -2.37 25.44
CA ASP A 189 5.40 -1.31 25.66
C ASP A 189 5.39 -0.28 24.52
N LYS A 190 6.55 0.04 23.96
CA LYS A 190 6.67 0.98 22.84
C LYS A 190 6.02 0.41 21.58
N VAL A 191 6.36 -0.83 21.23
CA VAL A 191 5.88 -1.49 20.00
C VAL A 191 4.39 -1.83 20.10
N LEU A 192 3.96 -2.51 21.18
CA LEU A 192 2.56 -2.89 21.38
C LEU A 192 1.68 -1.68 21.67
N GLY A 193 2.20 -0.67 22.37
CA GLY A 193 1.52 0.60 22.59
C GLY A 193 1.25 1.34 21.29
N TYR A 194 2.19 1.34 20.34
CA TYR A 194 1.99 1.90 19.01
C TYR A 194 0.86 1.17 18.26
N LEU A 195 0.83 -0.17 18.27
CA LEU A 195 -0.25 -0.96 17.67
C LEU A 195 -1.63 -0.65 18.28
N ARG A 196 -1.70 -0.46 19.60
CA ARG A 196 -2.97 -0.08 20.25
C ARG A 196 -3.45 1.32 19.85
N LYS A 197 -2.54 2.26 19.55
CA LYS A 197 -2.88 3.60 19.05
C LYS A 197 -3.52 3.57 17.65
N PHE A 198 -3.13 2.60 16.79
CA PHE A 198 -3.73 2.45 15.46
C PHE A 198 -5.25 2.35 15.49
N ARG A 199 -5.85 1.77 16.53
CA ARG A 199 -7.32 1.69 16.66
C ARG A 199 -7.97 3.06 16.54
N LYS A 200 -7.42 4.06 17.23
CA LYS A 200 -8.00 5.42 17.27
C LYS A 200 -7.70 6.17 15.97
N ASN A 201 -6.44 6.14 15.53
CA ASN A 201 -6.02 6.86 14.32
C ASN A 201 -6.69 6.30 13.07
N ASN A 202 -6.77 4.97 12.93
CA ASN A 202 -7.40 4.36 11.77
C ASN A 202 -8.92 4.51 11.77
N ALA A 203 -9.57 4.55 12.93
CA ALA A 203 -11.00 4.86 13.01
C ALA A 203 -11.31 6.29 12.52
N ALA A 204 -10.50 7.28 12.93
CA ALA A 204 -10.62 8.65 12.45
C ALA A 204 -10.36 8.73 10.94
N TRP A 205 -9.30 8.07 10.47
CA TRP A 205 -8.96 8.00 9.05
C TRP A 205 -10.07 7.36 8.21
N CYS A 206 -10.56 6.19 8.59
CA CYS A 206 -11.67 5.50 7.92
C CYS A 206 -12.91 6.40 7.83
N LYS A 207 -13.22 7.13 8.91
CA LYS A 207 -14.36 8.06 8.92
C LYS A 207 -14.17 9.19 7.92
N LEU A 208 -13.02 9.86 7.96
CA LEU A 208 -12.69 10.95 7.03
C LEU A 208 -12.79 10.51 5.57
N TRP A 209 -12.24 9.34 5.23
CA TRP A 209 -12.34 8.79 3.88
C TRP A 209 -13.78 8.44 3.52
N TYR A 210 -14.51 7.72 4.37
CA TYR A 210 -15.89 7.31 4.08
C TYR A 210 -16.81 8.51 3.83
N GLU A 211 -16.70 9.55 4.65
CA GLU A 211 -17.55 10.75 4.56
C GLU A 211 -17.22 11.65 3.36
N ASN A 212 -15.96 11.68 2.93
CA ASN A 212 -15.48 12.63 1.93
C ASN A 212 -15.15 12.00 0.56
N LEU A 213 -15.07 10.67 0.44
CA LEU A 213 -14.80 9.99 -0.83
C LEU A 213 -15.83 10.39 -1.89
N PRO A 214 -15.40 10.93 -3.04
CA PRO A 214 -16.32 11.23 -4.12
C PRO A 214 -16.87 9.94 -4.72
N THR A 215 -18.07 10.01 -5.31
CA THR A 215 -18.63 8.89 -6.03
C THR A 215 -17.86 8.70 -7.34
N ILE A 216 -17.00 7.68 -7.39
CA ILE A 216 -16.24 7.32 -8.58
C ILE A 216 -17.06 6.31 -9.41
N ASN A 217 -17.10 6.52 -10.73
CA ASN A 217 -17.82 5.62 -11.63
C ASN A 217 -17.29 4.17 -11.48
N ARG A 218 -18.21 3.20 -11.38
CA ARG A 218 -17.89 1.77 -11.25
C ARG A 218 -17.02 1.24 -12.39
N SER A 219 -17.18 1.78 -13.60
CA SER A 219 -16.34 1.42 -14.76
C SER A 219 -14.86 1.74 -14.58
N TYR A 220 -14.51 2.59 -13.60
CA TYR A 220 -13.12 2.92 -13.25
C TYR A 220 -12.60 2.12 -12.04
N SER A 221 -13.49 1.43 -11.30
CA SER A 221 -13.20 0.94 -9.95
C SER A 221 -13.43 -0.55 -9.67
N GLU A 222 -14.37 -1.23 -10.33
CA GLU A 222 -14.77 -2.61 -9.94
C GLU A 222 -14.06 -3.74 -10.72
N GLU A 223 -13.44 -3.46 -11.87
CA GLU A 223 -12.82 -4.50 -12.72
C GLU A 223 -11.39 -4.92 -12.32
N ARG A 224 -10.93 -4.56 -11.11
CA ARG A 224 -9.56 -4.85 -10.67
C ARG A 224 -9.47 -6.26 -10.08
N LEU A 225 -8.59 -7.10 -10.62
CA LEU A 225 -8.30 -8.43 -10.08
C LEU A 225 -7.79 -8.31 -8.64
N THR A 226 -8.53 -8.74 -7.63
CA THR A 226 -8.08 -8.73 -6.22
C THR A 226 -7.66 -10.13 -5.78
N LEU A 227 -6.74 -10.21 -4.83
CA LEU A 227 -6.29 -11.47 -4.25
C LEU A 227 -7.01 -11.78 -2.93
N PRO A 228 -7.27 -13.06 -2.60
CA PRO A 228 -7.73 -13.44 -1.29
C PRO A 228 -6.65 -13.19 -0.23
N VAL A 229 -7.03 -12.53 0.87
CA VAL A 229 -6.10 -12.14 1.96
C VAL A 229 -5.35 -13.34 2.58
N LEU A 230 -5.94 -14.53 2.59
CA LEU A 230 -5.30 -15.72 3.16
C LEU A 230 -4.46 -16.51 2.15
N GLU A 231 -4.54 -16.19 0.86
CA GLU A 231 -3.86 -16.94 -0.20
C GLU A 231 -2.84 -16.11 -0.99
N TYR A 232 -2.80 -14.79 -0.79
CA TYR A 232 -1.97 -13.89 -1.59
C TYR A 232 -0.48 -14.28 -1.57
N GLU A 233 0.05 -14.76 -0.45
CA GLU A 233 1.46 -15.19 -0.34
C GLU A 233 1.80 -16.27 -1.36
N ARG A 234 1.02 -17.36 -1.34
CA ARG A 234 1.18 -18.49 -2.27
C ARG A 234 0.98 -18.04 -3.72
N ILE A 235 -0.05 -17.23 -3.98
CA ILE A 235 -0.34 -16.74 -5.33
C ILE A 235 0.82 -15.91 -5.87
N LEU A 236 1.43 -15.07 -5.04
CA LEU A 236 2.54 -14.20 -5.45
C LEU A 236 3.85 -14.98 -5.58
N GLU A 237 4.14 -15.94 -4.70
CA GLU A 237 5.33 -16.81 -4.83
C GLU A 237 5.34 -17.58 -6.16
N ASP A 238 4.16 -18.01 -6.63
CA ASP A 238 3.97 -18.73 -7.88
C ASP A 238 3.63 -17.80 -9.06
N TYR A 239 3.62 -16.48 -8.88
CA TYR A 239 3.14 -15.56 -9.90
C TYR A 239 4.10 -15.49 -11.09
N ILE A 240 3.61 -15.93 -12.26
CA ILE A 240 4.30 -15.78 -13.53
C ILE A 240 3.67 -14.61 -14.28
N SER A 241 4.47 -13.58 -14.53
CA SER A 241 4.01 -12.37 -15.20
C SER A 241 3.47 -12.64 -16.61
N PHE A 242 2.34 -12.01 -16.92
CA PHE A 242 1.78 -11.95 -18.28
C PHE A 242 2.64 -11.15 -19.22
N SER A 243 3.50 -10.28 -18.65
CA SER A 243 4.61 -9.73 -19.38
C SER A 243 5.30 -10.90 -20.03
N VAL A 244 6.12 -11.74 -19.39
CA VAL A 244 6.90 -12.85 -20.01
C VAL A 244 6.22 -13.62 -21.17
N ILE A 245 4.89 -13.77 -21.18
CA ILE A 245 4.07 -14.49 -22.17
C ILE A 245 3.62 -13.65 -23.40
N GLY A 246 3.86 -12.33 -23.47
CA GLY A 246 3.63 -11.53 -24.70
C GLY A 246 2.29 -10.81 -24.82
N LEU A 247 1.43 -10.83 -23.79
CA LEU A 247 0.18 -10.06 -23.70
C LEU A 247 0.39 -8.86 -22.75
N ARG A 248 0.60 -7.64 -23.25
CA ARG A 248 1.36 -6.64 -22.45
C ARG A 248 0.86 -5.19 -22.49
N GLN A 249 0.80 -4.57 -23.65
CA GLN A 249 0.70 -3.10 -23.73
C GLN A 249 -0.73 -2.58 -23.46
N GLU A 250 -1.74 -3.13 -24.14
CA GLU A 250 -3.12 -2.62 -24.04
C GLU A 250 -3.68 -2.67 -22.61
N ARG A 251 -3.36 -3.72 -21.86
CA ARG A 251 -3.78 -3.86 -20.46
C ARG A 251 -3.12 -2.82 -19.57
N TYR A 252 -1.82 -2.60 -19.77
CA TYR A 252 -1.09 -1.53 -19.09
C TYR A 252 -1.71 -0.16 -19.39
N GLU A 253 -1.95 0.15 -20.67
CA GLU A 253 -2.57 1.41 -21.09
C GLU A 253 -3.96 1.61 -20.48
N MET A 254 -4.76 0.53 -20.43
CA MET A 254 -6.07 0.55 -19.81
C MET A 254 -5.99 0.78 -18.29
N ASN A 255 -5.03 0.17 -17.60
CA ASN A 255 -4.83 0.37 -16.17
C ASN A 255 -4.39 1.82 -15.87
N VAL A 256 -3.44 2.36 -16.63
CA VAL A 256 -3.01 3.77 -16.52
C VAL A 256 -4.20 4.70 -16.78
N LEU A 257 -4.98 4.45 -17.85
CA LEU A 257 -6.17 5.24 -18.16
C LEU A 257 -7.18 5.21 -17.01
N LYS A 258 -7.45 4.03 -16.42
CA LYS A 258 -8.35 3.89 -15.26
C LYS A 258 -7.82 4.67 -14.05
N ASN A 259 -6.53 4.57 -13.74
CA ASN A 259 -5.92 5.27 -12.61
C ASN A 259 -5.98 6.80 -12.77
N VAL A 260 -5.63 7.34 -13.95
CA VAL A 260 -5.71 8.78 -14.21
C VAL A 260 -7.14 9.29 -14.13
N ARG A 261 -8.12 8.51 -14.63
CA ARG A 261 -9.53 8.85 -14.48
C ARG A 261 -10.00 8.86 -13.03
N SER A 262 -9.57 7.87 -12.24
CA SER A 262 -9.83 7.83 -10.79
C SER A 262 -9.22 9.06 -10.11
N MET A 263 -8.00 9.47 -10.46
CA MET A 263 -7.33 10.63 -9.88
C MET A 263 -8.13 11.92 -10.14
N ILE A 264 -8.52 12.15 -11.39
CA ILE A 264 -9.33 13.32 -11.78
C ILE A 264 -10.67 13.35 -11.02
N ALA A 265 -11.31 12.19 -10.88
CA ALA A 265 -12.54 12.08 -10.09
C ALA A 265 -12.29 12.39 -8.60
N MET A 266 -11.17 11.94 -8.03
CA MET A 266 -10.79 12.20 -6.64
C MET A 266 -10.37 13.65 -6.37
N LEU A 267 -9.85 14.32 -7.39
CA LEU A 267 -9.57 15.75 -7.39
C LEU A 267 -10.81 16.60 -7.68
N ASN A 268 -11.96 15.97 -7.93
CA ASN A 268 -13.21 16.64 -8.31
C ASN A 268 -13.05 17.58 -9.51
N LEU A 269 -12.21 17.20 -10.47
CA LEU A 269 -11.98 17.98 -11.67
C LEU A 269 -13.12 17.82 -12.69
N PRO A 270 -13.42 18.86 -13.49
CA PRO A 270 -14.45 18.80 -14.52
C PRO A 270 -14.23 17.66 -15.54
N LYS A 271 -15.31 17.12 -16.09
CA LYS A 271 -15.26 15.94 -17.00
C LYS A 271 -14.43 16.15 -18.28
N ASN A 272 -14.22 17.39 -18.72
CA ASN A 272 -13.38 17.69 -19.89
C ASN A 272 -11.89 17.42 -19.64
N TYR A 273 -11.45 17.30 -18.39
CA TYR A 273 -10.10 16.85 -18.03
C TYR A 273 -9.95 15.33 -18.12
N MET A 274 -11.07 14.59 -18.13
CA MET A 274 -11.08 13.13 -18.12
C MET A 274 -10.53 12.57 -19.44
N PRO A 275 -9.37 11.87 -19.45
CA PRO A 275 -8.81 11.35 -20.68
C PRO A 275 -9.73 10.28 -21.28
N ILE A 276 -9.97 10.36 -22.59
CA ILE A 276 -10.73 9.33 -23.32
C ILE A 276 -9.81 8.15 -23.70
N PHE A 277 -8.57 8.46 -24.06
CA PHE A 277 -7.57 7.49 -24.54
C PHE A 277 -6.27 7.61 -23.74
N PHE A 278 -5.48 6.54 -23.71
CA PHE A 278 -4.19 6.48 -23.02
C PHE A 278 -3.24 7.62 -23.43
N ARG A 279 -3.14 7.94 -24.73
CA ARG A 279 -2.31 9.04 -25.23
C ARG A 279 -2.64 10.43 -24.64
N HIS A 280 -3.84 10.63 -24.07
CA HIS A 280 -4.24 11.89 -23.43
C HIS A 280 -3.90 11.92 -21.94
N CYS A 281 -3.50 10.79 -21.34
CA CYS A 281 -3.21 10.70 -19.90
C CYS A 281 -2.06 11.62 -19.47
N LYS A 282 -1.02 11.77 -20.30
CA LYS A 282 0.11 12.66 -19.98
C LYS A 282 -0.34 14.12 -19.78
N GLN A 283 -1.19 14.63 -20.68
CA GLN A 283 -1.74 15.97 -20.56
C GLN A 283 -2.65 16.07 -19.34
N ALA A 284 -3.54 15.10 -19.15
CA ALA A 284 -4.44 15.04 -18.00
C ALA A 284 -3.71 15.05 -16.64
N LEU A 285 -2.56 14.37 -16.55
CA LEU A 285 -1.70 14.40 -15.35
C LEU A 285 -1.08 15.78 -15.12
N ALA A 286 -0.67 16.50 -16.17
CA ALA A 286 -0.14 17.86 -16.05
C ALA A 286 -1.18 18.83 -15.45
N GLU A 287 -2.47 18.62 -15.74
CA GLU A 287 -3.57 19.40 -15.16
C GLU A 287 -3.81 19.09 -13.67
N CYS A 288 -3.23 17.99 -13.15
CA CYS A 288 -3.31 17.60 -11.73
C CYS A 288 -2.13 18.14 -10.89
N GLU A 289 -1.12 18.75 -11.52
CA GLU A 289 0.07 19.29 -10.86
C GLU A 289 -0.31 20.38 -9.84
N GLY A 290 0.34 20.38 -8.67
CA GLY A 290 0.09 21.32 -7.57
C GLY A 290 -1.21 21.06 -6.78
N MET A 291 -2.00 20.05 -7.18
CA MET A 291 -3.23 19.68 -6.49
C MET A 291 -2.99 18.60 -5.44
N VAL A 292 -3.85 18.56 -4.44
CA VAL A 292 -3.86 17.54 -3.37
C VAL A 292 -5.18 16.78 -3.48
N VAL A 293 -5.13 15.45 -3.50
CA VAL A 293 -6.35 14.64 -3.38
C VAL A 293 -7.01 14.98 -2.05
N MET A 294 -8.32 15.23 -2.04
CA MET A 294 -9.11 15.43 -0.82
C MET A 294 -8.38 16.28 0.25
N PRO A 295 -8.05 17.56 -0.04
CA PRO A 295 -7.09 18.34 0.74
C PRO A 295 -7.47 18.49 2.22
N GLU A 296 -8.77 18.55 2.53
CA GLU A 296 -9.21 18.64 3.92
C GLU A 296 -8.97 17.35 4.70
N VAL A 297 -9.10 16.18 4.05
CA VAL A 297 -8.73 14.89 4.67
C VAL A 297 -7.21 14.80 4.84
N ALA A 298 -6.44 15.26 3.86
CA ALA A 298 -4.98 15.31 3.95
C ALA A 298 -4.52 16.17 5.14
N LYS A 299 -5.03 17.40 5.24
CA LYS A 299 -4.69 18.34 6.32
C LYS A 299 -5.14 17.84 7.68
N GLU A 300 -6.39 17.43 7.81
CA GLU A 300 -6.93 16.95 9.09
C GLU A 300 -6.13 15.76 9.60
N PHE A 301 -5.81 14.80 8.71
CA PHE A 301 -5.03 13.65 9.14
C PHE A 301 -3.59 14.03 9.52
N HIS A 302 -2.93 14.83 8.68
CA HIS A 302 -1.53 15.21 8.87
C HIS A 302 -1.32 16.07 10.12
N PHE A 303 -2.14 17.09 10.35
CA PHE A 303 -1.89 18.04 11.44
C PHE A 303 -2.50 17.62 12.78
N THR A 304 -3.41 16.65 12.80
CA THR A 304 -4.04 16.16 14.04
C THR A 304 -3.45 14.83 14.53
N TYR A 305 -3.01 13.93 13.63
CA TYR A 305 -2.68 12.54 14.00
C TYR A 305 -1.22 12.12 13.72
N ILE A 306 -0.43 12.92 13.01
CA ILE A 306 1.00 12.72 12.75
C ILE A 306 1.81 13.70 13.58
#